data_AF-A0A497L3R1-F1
#
_entry.id   AF-A0A497L3R1-F1
#
_cell.length_a   1.000
_cell.length_b   1.000
_cell.length_c   1.000
_cell.angle_alpha   90.00
_cell.angle_beta   90.00
_cell.angle_gamma   90.00
#
_symmetry.space_group_name_H-M   'P 1'
#
loop_
_entity.id
_entity.type
_entity.pdbx_description
1 polymer ?
#
loop_
_entity_poly.entity_id
_entity_poly.type
_entity_poly.pdbx_seq_one_letter_code
_entity_poly.pdbx_strand_id
1 'polypeptide(L)'
;MCKYEAIKVEDFERKIDVGKCSGCGVCTSSCPSLALTLKYLPHKMVVARVKALLRTARLKEPFEPRALVFACDWASRRGADLGLIRKVPASSNVRATKLTCMGALDPLFVVEAFLAGADGVLAVGCAGEDCNFLGSNLVTEAKAKWIERLLAMAGLEPSRFKLVLLPLAEAREKFLAVLSDFISGLKELGPSPASGPSPDQKLRDRLEAVKKALSVFRLRVLLGCERYLLEAGNAYGEVPDPGELRAVINEALTAEFERARILLALREPKSVRELANELGMEANKVLRHVVVLRARRQVELYTIEGTSPRYKVAGEV
;
A
#
# COMPACT_ATOMS: atom_id res chain seq x y z
N MET A 1 -17.16 0.73 -9.22
CA MET A 1 -15.69 0.69 -9.44
C MET A 1 -15.28 0.26 -10.86
N CYS A 2 -15.85 -0.81 -11.43
CA CYS A 2 -15.51 -1.22 -12.80
C CYS A 2 -16.24 -0.34 -13.82
N LYS A 3 -15.51 0.54 -14.53
CA LYS A 3 -16.08 1.39 -15.59
C LYS A 3 -16.59 0.61 -16.81
N TYR A 4 -16.15 -0.64 -16.95
CA TYR A 4 -16.55 -1.54 -18.03
C TYR A 4 -17.76 -2.42 -17.64
N GLU A 5 -18.30 -2.25 -16.43
CA GLU A 5 -19.42 -3.06 -15.92
C GLU A 5 -19.17 -4.59 -15.97
N ALA A 6 -17.90 -4.98 -15.94
CA ALA A 6 -17.49 -6.38 -16.04
C ALA A 6 -17.69 -7.16 -14.74
N ILE A 7 -18.18 -6.54 -13.67
CA ILE A 7 -18.34 -7.16 -12.35
C ILE A 7 -19.80 -7.06 -11.95
N LYS A 8 -20.43 -8.22 -11.73
CA LYS A 8 -21.77 -8.33 -11.17
C LYS A 8 -21.70 -9.07 -9.84
N VAL A 9 -22.63 -8.75 -8.95
CA VAL A 9 -22.85 -9.53 -7.72
C VAL A 9 -24.17 -10.26 -7.91
N GLU A 10 -24.12 -11.58 -7.98
CA GLU A 10 -25.27 -12.47 -8.11
C GLU A 10 -25.14 -13.52 -7.01
N ASP A 11 -26.19 -13.73 -6.20
CA ASP A 11 -26.20 -14.71 -5.10
C ASP A 11 -25.02 -14.56 -4.11
N PHE A 12 -24.67 -13.31 -3.78
CA PHE A 12 -23.50 -12.95 -2.96
C PHE A 12 -22.13 -13.34 -3.56
N GLU A 13 -22.09 -13.86 -4.79
CA GLU A 13 -20.88 -14.15 -5.54
C GLU A 13 -20.55 -13.05 -6.54
N ARG A 14 -19.25 -12.73 -6.67
CA ARG A 14 -18.79 -11.80 -7.71
C ARG A 14 -18.55 -12.57 -9.01
N LYS A 15 -19.43 -12.36 -10.00
CA LYS A 15 -19.23 -12.89 -11.35
C LYS A 15 -18.53 -11.85 -12.22
N ILE A 16 -17.51 -12.31 -12.95
CA ILE A 16 -16.75 -11.48 -13.88
C ILE A 16 -17.17 -11.82 -15.30
N ASP A 17 -17.74 -10.85 -16.00
CA ASP A 17 -17.95 -10.93 -17.43
C ASP A 17 -16.59 -10.74 -18.15
N VAL A 18 -16.03 -11.84 -18.62
CA VAL A 18 -14.72 -11.85 -19.27
C VAL A 18 -14.76 -11.09 -20.60
N GLY A 19 -15.91 -11.03 -21.29
CA GLY A 19 -16.07 -10.29 -22.54
C GLY A 19 -16.01 -8.78 -22.35
N LYS A 20 -16.44 -8.28 -21.18
CA LYS A 20 -16.34 -6.86 -20.81
C LYS A 20 -15.05 -6.49 -20.08
N CYS A 21 -14.30 -7.46 -19.57
CA CYS A 21 -13.15 -7.20 -18.72
C CYS A 21 -11.93 -6.71 -19.50
N SER A 22 -11.58 -5.43 -19.37
CA SER A 22 -10.38 -4.86 -20.00
C SER A 22 -9.06 -5.14 -19.26
N GLY A 23 -9.09 -5.76 -18.07
CA GLY A 23 -7.87 -6.16 -17.34
C GLY A 23 -7.08 -5.03 -16.66
N CYS A 24 -7.70 -3.88 -16.38
CA CYS A 24 -7.02 -2.73 -15.75
C CYS A 24 -6.60 -2.95 -14.28
N GLY A 25 -7.20 -3.92 -13.59
CA GLY A 25 -6.82 -4.27 -12.21
C GLY A 25 -7.27 -3.31 -11.10
N VAL A 26 -8.07 -2.28 -11.40
CA VAL A 26 -8.66 -1.40 -10.37
C VAL A 26 -9.47 -2.20 -9.34
N CYS A 27 -10.29 -3.14 -9.80
CA CYS A 27 -11.09 -3.98 -8.91
C CYS A 27 -10.24 -4.91 -8.04
N THR A 28 -9.10 -5.38 -8.55
CA THR A 28 -8.23 -6.29 -7.80
C THR A 28 -7.46 -5.55 -6.72
N SER A 29 -6.94 -4.36 -7.02
CA SER A 29 -6.23 -3.50 -6.05
C SER A 29 -7.16 -2.80 -5.06
N SER A 30 -8.48 -2.80 -5.31
CA SER A 30 -9.51 -2.29 -4.40
C SER A 30 -10.32 -3.40 -3.72
N CYS A 31 -10.06 -4.68 -4.00
CA CYS A 31 -10.87 -5.79 -3.49
C CYS A 31 -10.74 -5.90 -1.97
N PRO A 32 -11.83 -5.73 -1.18
CA PRO A 32 -11.73 -5.71 0.27
C PRO A 32 -11.33 -7.03 0.91
N SER A 33 -11.65 -8.14 0.24
CA SER A 33 -11.35 -9.50 0.69
C SER A 33 -10.10 -10.09 0.04
N LEU A 34 -9.40 -9.34 -0.82
CA LEU A 34 -8.32 -9.85 -1.68
C LEU A 34 -8.71 -11.09 -2.54
N ALA A 35 -10.01 -11.33 -2.70
CA ALA A 35 -10.54 -12.47 -3.46
C ALA A 35 -10.44 -12.29 -4.98
N LEU A 36 -10.33 -11.04 -5.46
CA LEU A 36 -10.24 -10.75 -6.89
C LEU A 36 -8.77 -10.68 -7.30
N THR A 37 -8.42 -11.41 -8.36
CA THR A 37 -7.06 -11.47 -8.88
C THR A 37 -7.07 -11.42 -10.41
N LEU A 38 -6.06 -10.80 -11.02
CA LEU A 38 -5.90 -10.82 -12.47
C LEU A 38 -5.36 -12.18 -12.90
N LYS A 39 -5.94 -12.78 -13.94
CA LYS A 39 -5.56 -14.10 -14.46
C LYS A 39 -4.06 -14.20 -14.76
N TYR A 40 -3.49 -13.19 -15.43
CA TYR A 40 -2.10 -13.18 -15.89
C TYR A 40 -1.14 -12.39 -14.97
N LEU A 41 -1.68 -11.71 -13.96
CA LEU A 41 -0.87 -10.98 -12.98
C LEU A 41 -1.45 -11.13 -11.56
N PRO A 42 -1.39 -12.33 -10.96
CA PRO A 42 -1.96 -12.52 -9.64
C PRO A 42 -1.23 -11.72 -8.57
N HIS A 43 -1.95 -11.28 -7.54
CA HIS A 43 -1.41 -10.48 -6.43
C HIS A 43 -0.15 -11.09 -5.80
N LYS A 44 -0.22 -12.41 -5.50
CA LYS A 44 0.90 -13.19 -4.95
C LYS A 44 2.13 -13.21 -5.88
N MET A 45 1.93 -13.18 -7.19
CA MET A 45 3.01 -13.16 -8.16
C MET A 45 3.73 -11.80 -8.15
N VAL A 46 2.99 -10.70 -8.03
CA VAL A 46 3.58 -9.36 -7.90
C VAL A 46 4.44 -9.30 -6.64
N VAL A 47 3.91 -9.70 -5.49
CA VAL A 47 4.66 -9.72 -4.22
C VAL A 47 5.91 -10.61 -4.30
N ALA A 48 5.80 -11.83 -4.86
CA ALA A 48 6.94 -12.71 -5.03
C ALA A 48 8.02 -12.09 -5.94
N ARG A 49 7.60 -11.42 -7.01
CA ARG A 49 8.51 -10.73 -7.93
C ARG A 49 9.20 -9.54 -7.27
N VAL A 50 8.48 -8.74 -6.48
CA VAL A 50 9.05 -7.65 -5.67
C VAL A 50 10.17 -8.17 -4.77
N LYS A 51 9.89 -9.23 -4.01
CA LYS A 51 10.87 -9.86 -3.11
C LYS A 51 12.08 -10.40 -3.87
N ALA A 52 11.86 -11.05 -5.01
CA ALA A 52 12.94 -11.58 -5.84
C ALA A 52 13.84 -10.47 -6.41
N LEU A 53 13.25 -9.39 -6.91
CA LEU A 53 13.98 -8.25 -7.46
C LEU A 53 14.84 -7.56 -6.40
N LEU A 54 14.26 -7.27 -5.23
CA LEU A 54 14.97 -6.58 -4.15
C LEU A 54 16.01 -7.45 -3.47
N ARG A 55 15.83 -8.77 -3.43
CA ARG A 55 16.88 -9.71 -2.96
C ARG A 55 18.17 -9.63 -3.78
N THR A 56 18.08 -9.28 -5.07
CA THR A 56 19.26 -9.11 -5.95
C THR A 56 19.88 -7.72 -5.87
N ALA A 57 19.20 -6.75 -5.27
CA ALA A 57 19.72 -5.42 -5.05
C ALA A 57 20.51 -5.41 -3.74
N ARG A 58 21.79 -5.03 -3.80
CA ARG A 58 22.69 -5.02 -2.63
C ARG A 58 22.97 -3.58 -2.23
N LEU A 59 23.20 -3.35 -0.94
CA LEU A 59 23.81 -2.09 -0.51
C LEU A 59 25.19 -1.99 -1.17
N LYS A 60 25.52 -0.80 -1.70
CA LYS A 60 26.75 -0.52 -2.42
C LYS A 60 27.52 0.60 -1.74
N GLU A 61 28.84 0.59 -1.94
CA GLU A 61 29.75 1.66 -1.59
C GLU A 61 30.50 2.09 -2.87
N PRO A 62 30.34 3.33 -3.37
CA PRO A 62 29.50 4.41 -2.85
C PRO A 62 28.00 4.08 -2.88
N PHE A 63 27.22 4.75 -2.03
CA PHE A 63 25.78 4.48 -1.90
C PHE A 63 25.01 4.67 -3.22
N GLU A 64 24.43 3.58 -3.69
CA GLU A 64 23.47 3.55 -4.80
C GLU A 64 22.12 3.00 -4.30
N PRO A 65 21.04 3.80 -4.28
CA PRO A 65 19.76 3.39 -3.72
C PRO A 65 19.17 2.14 -4.40
N ARG A 66 18.64 1.21 -3.60
CA ARG A 66 17.83 0.08 -4.05
C ARG A 66 16.41 0.55 -4.33
N ALA A 67 16.18 1.15 -5.49
CA ALA A 67 14.86 1.61 -5.89
C ALA A 67 14.08 0.53 -6.65
N LEU A 68 12.78 0.42 -6.39
CA LEU A 68 11.87 -0.40 -7.19
C LEU A 68 10.92 0.48 -8.00
N VAL A 69 10.88 0.26 -9.32
CA VAL A 69 9.93 0.91 -10.23
C VAL A 69 8.77 -0.03 -10.53
N PHE A 70 7.55 0.36 -10.16
CA PHE A 70 6.33 -0.22 -10.73
C PHE A 70 5.93 0.60 -11.96
N ALA A 71 5.89 -0.02 -13.13
CA ALA A 71 5.48 0.66 -14.36
C ALA A 71 4.16 0.10 -14.90
N CYS A 72 3.28 0.99 -15.34
CA CYS A 72 2.15 0.63 -16.19
C CYS A 72 2.69 0.07 -17.51
N ASP A 73 2.23 -1.10 -17.93
CA ASP A 73 2.72 -1.75 -19.15
C ASP A 73 2.50 -0.87 -20.39
N TRP A 74 1.37 -0.15 -20.46
CA TRP A 74 1.08 0.79 -21.56
C TRP A 74 2.01 2.01 -21.57
N ALA A 75 2.23 2.65 -20.41
CA ALA A 75 3.18 3.76 -20.31
C ALA A 75 4.59 3.29 -20.68
N SER A 76 4.97 2.10 -20.23
CA SER A 76 6.29 1.52 -20.47
C SER A 76 6.55 1.25 -21.95
N ARG A 77 5.55 0.80 -22.70
CA ARG A 77 5.66 0.56 -24.15
C ARG A 77 5.64 1.85 -24.98
N ARG A 78 5.26 2.99 -24.39
CA ARG A 78 4.96 4.24 -25.10
C ARG A 78 5.77 5.45 -24.58
N GLY A 79 6.92 5.20 -23.97
CA GLY A 79 7.88 6.26 -23.62
C GLY A 79 8.60 6.05 -22.29
N ALA A 80 7.93 5.49 -21.29
CA ALA A 80 8.54 5.13 -20.00
C ALA A 80 9.23 3.75 -20.05
N ASP A 81 10.03 3.53 -21.10
CA ASP A 81 10.72 2.26 -21.33
C ASP A 81 11.67 1.94 -20.17
N LEU A 82 11.51 0.76 -19.58
CA LEU A 82 12.34 0.31 -18.45
C LEU A 82 13.81 0.13 -18.84
N GLY A 83 14.12 -0.05 -20.13
CA GLY A 83 15.49 -0.05 -20.63
C GLY A 83 16.22 1.30 -20.45
N LEU A 84 15.46 2.39 -20.32
CA LEU A 84 16.01 3.74 -20.08
C LEU A 84 16.58 3.91 -18.68
N ILE A 85 16.22 3.04 -17.73
CA ILE A 85 16.73 3.11 -16.35
C ILE A 85 18.26 3.14 -16.35
N ARG A 86 18.91 2.33 -17.19
CA ARG A 86 20.38 2.23 -17.30
C ARG A 86 21.06 3.51 -17.80
N LYS A 87 20.30 4.46 -18.34
CA LYS A 87 20.82 5.76 -18.80
C LYS A 87 20.91 6.79 -17.68
N VAL A 88 20.26 6.53 -16.54
CA VAL A 88 20.30 7.43 -15.39
C VAL A 88 21.52 7.11 -14.52
N PRO A 89 22.34 8.10 -14.12
CA PRO A 89 23.48 7.88 -13.22
C PRO A 89 23.06 7.23 -11.90
N ALA A 90 23.90 6.34 -11.36
CA ALA A 90 23.66 5.62 -10.11
C ALA A 90 22.35 4.82 -10.04
N SER A 91 21.89 4.35 -11.20
CA SER A 91 20.69 3.53 -11.35
C SER A 91 20.97 2.03 -11.30
N SER A 92 22.20 1.59 -10.99
CA SER A 92 22.59 0.18 -11.15
C SER A 92 21.87 -0.75 -10.15
N ASN A 93 21.38 -0.19 -9.04
CA ASN A 93 20.54 -0.86 -8.04
C ASN A 93 19.04 -0.66 -8.25
N VAL A 94 18.63 0.05 -9.30
CA VAL A 94 17.22 0.18 -9.65
C VAL A 94 16.75 -1.13 -10.27
N ARG A 95 15.59 -1.60 -9.81
CA ARG A 95 14.87 -2.74 -10.39
C ARG A 95 13.50 -2.27 -10.83
N ALA A 96 12.92 -2.94 -11.80
CA ALA A 96 11.62 -2.58 -12.31
C ALA A 96 10.73 -3.79 -12.54
N THR A 97 9.43 -3.58 -12.37
CA THR A 97 8.42 -4.54 -12.77
C THR A 97 7.20 -3.86 -13.35
N LYS A 98 6.51 -4.58 -14.23
CA LYS A 98 5.30 -4.10 -14.88
C LYS A 98 4.04 -4.58 -14.16
N LEU A 99 3.08 -3.67 -14.06
CA LEU A 99 1.68 -3.94 -13.79
C LEU A 99 0.87 -3.79 -15.08
N THR A 100 -0.28 -4.47 -15.21
CA THR A 100 -1.14 -4.33 -16.41
C THR A 100 -1.58 -2.89 -16.63
N CYS A 101 -1.90 -2.20 -15.53
CA CYS A 101 -2.14 -0.77 -15.45
C CYS A 101 -1.66 -0.29 -14.08
N MET A 102 -1.44 1.01 -13.95
CA MET A 102 -1.25 1.62 -12.63
C MET A 102 -2.49 1.52 -11.75
N GLY A 103 -3.68 1.32 -12.33
CA GLY A 103 -4.89 0.98 -11.58
C GLY A 103 -4.76 -0.32 -10.77
N ALA A 104 -3.86 -1.23 -11.17
CA ALA A 104 -3.56 -2.46 -10.43
C ALA A 104 -2.59 -2.25 -9.26
N LEU A 105 -2.05 -1.04 -9.05
CA LEU A 105 -1.17 -0.74 -7.92
C LEU A 105 -1.96 -0.87 -6.62
N ASP A 106 -1.62 -1.89 -5.83
CA ASP A 106 -2.12 -2.06 -4.47
C ASP A 106 -1.14 -1.42 -3.48
N PRO A 107 -1.61 -0.63 -2.49
CA PRO A 107 -0.76 -0.13 -1.40
C PRO A 107 0.07 -1.22 -0.72
N LEU A 108 -0.43 -2.47 -0.64
CA LEU A 108 0.32 -3.60 -0.12
C LEU A 108 1.62 -3.87 -0.89
N PHE A 109 1.65 -3.66 -2.21
CA PHE A 109 2.86 -3.86 -3.00
C PHE A 109 3.97 -2.90 -2.62
N VAL A 110 3.62 -1.65 -2.30
CA VAL A 110 4.58 -0.62 -1.90
C VAL A 110 5.15 -0.94 -0.52
N VAL A 111 4.29 -1.31 0.43
CA VAL A 111 4.72 -1.65 1.79
C VAL A 111 5.56 -2.93 1.81
N GLU A 112 5.18 -3.96 1.05
CA GLU A 112 5.98 -5.18 0.85
C GLU A 112 7.35 -4.87 0.23
N ALA A 113 7.44 -3.89 -0.68
CA ALA A 113 8.72 -3.48 -1.25
C ALA A 113 9.66 -2.87 -0.18
N PHE A 114 9.15 -2.00 0.69
CA PHE A 114 9.95 -1.46 1.80
C PHE A 114 10.38 -2.55 2.79
N LEU A 115 9.47 -3.45 3.16
CA LEU A 115 9.79 -4.61 4.03
C LEU A 115 10.83 -5.55 3.40
N ALA A 116 10.83 -5.65 2.06
CA ALA A 116 11.78 -6.44 1.27
C ALA A 116 13.10 -5.72 0.96
N GLY A 117 13.26 -4.46 1.38
CA GLY A 117 14.53 -3.75 1.36
C GLY A 117 14.67 -2.64 0.32
N ALA A 118 13.57 -2.11 -0.19
CA ALA A 118 13.62 -0.92 -1.04
C ALA A 118 14.06 0.31 -0.23
N ASP A 119 14.96 1.10 -0.80
CA ASP A 119 15.29 2.44 -0.31
C ASP A 119 14.27 3.48 -0.81
N GLY A 120 13.62 3.19 -1.94
CA GLY A 120 12.47 3.92 -2.46
C GLY A 120 11.66 3.14 -3.51
N VAL A 121 10.41 3.56 -3.70
CA VAL A 121 9.47 2.98 -4.65
C VAL A 121 8.90 4.05 -5.58
N LEU A 122 9.10 3.89 -6.89
CA LEU A 122 8.56 4.77 -7.92
C LEU A 122 7.44 4.07 -8.68
N ALA A 123 6.25 4.66 -8.73
CA ALA A 123 5.13 4.19 -9.52
C ALA A 123 4.95 5.08 -10.76
N VAL A 124 4.93 4.50 -11.96
CA VAL A 124 4.91 5.24 -13.24
C VAL A 124 3.72 4.84 -14.09
N GLY A 125 2.78 5.77 -14.32
CA GLY A 125 1.56 5.57 -15.10
C GLY A 125 1.35 6.59 -16.22
N CYS A 126 0.24 6.44 -16.95
CA CYS A 126 -0.21 7.39 -17.97
C CYS A 126 -1.00 8.55 -17.33
N ALA A 127 -0.77 9.79 -17.77
CA ALA A 127 -1.49 10.98 -17.29
C ALA A 127 -2.82 11.22 -18.04
N GLY A 128 -3.75 11.92 -17.38
CA GLY A 128 -4.99 12.42 -17.97
C GLY A 128 -5.70 11.44 -18.91
N GLU A 129 -6.06 11.94 -20.08
CA GLU A 129 -6.76 11.20 -21.14
C GLU A 129 -5.88 10.19 -21.87
N ASP A 130 -4.55 10.24 -21.71
CA ASP A 130 -3.65 9.21 -22.24
C ASP A 130 -3.77 7.87 -21.49
N CYS A 131 -4.59 7.82 -20.44
CA CYS A 131 -4.86 6.61 -19.70
C CYS A 131 -5.55 5.56 -20.59
N ASN A 132 -4.82 4.48 -20.90
CA ASN A 132 -5.36 3.36 -21.69
C ASN A 132 -6.67 2.77 -21.13
N PHE A 133 -6.85 2.84 -19.80
CA PHE A 133 -8.03 2.32 -19.12
C PHE A 133 -8.86 3.45 -18.48
N LEU A 134 -8.90 4.61 -19.14
CA LEU A 134 -9.80 5.75 -18.95
C LEU A 134 -10.17 6.04 -17.49
N GLY A 135 -9.32 6.76 -16.78
CA GLY A 135 -9.54 7.17 -15.38
C GLY A 135 -9.05 6.19 -14.33
N SER A 136 -8.39 5.10 -14.74
CA SER A 136 -7.69 4.21 -13.80
C SER A 136 -6.53 4.93 -13.09
N ASN A 137 -5.94 5.94 -13.74
CA ASN A 137 -4.93 6.84 -13.17
C ASN A 137 -5.48 7.68 -12.00
N LEU A 138 -6.69 8.22 -12.11
CA LEU A 138 -7.34 9.00 -11.03
C LEU A 138 -7.53 8.16 -9.75
N VAL A 139 -7.88 6.88 -9.91
CA VAL A 139 -7.98 5.95 -8.77
C VAL A 139 -6.60 5.71 -8.15
N THR A 140 -5.54 5.60 -8.96
CA THR A 140 -4.18 5.48 -8.44
C THR A 140 -3.74 6.75 -7.70
N GLU A 141 -4.05 7.95 -8.20
CA GLU A 141 -3.70 9.20 -7.50
C GLU A 141 -4.30 9.28 -6.10
N ALA A 142 -5.57 8.89 -5.96
CA ALA A 142 -6.21 8.79 -4.65
C ALA A 142 -5.46 7.79 -3.74
N LYS A 143 -5.14 6.59 -4.25
CA LYS A 143 -4.38 5.58 -3.51
C LYS A 143 -2.96 6.04 -3.12
N ALA A 144 -2.28 6.79 -3.98
CA ALA A 144 -0.94 7.29 -3.72
C ALA A 144 -0.88 8.19 -2.49
N LYS A 145 -1.88 9.08 -2.33
CA LYS A 145 -2.00 9.94 -1.13
C LYS A 145 -2.13 9.10 0.16
N TRP A 146 -2.88 8.01 0.10
CA TRP A 146 -3.02 7.10 1.23
C TRP A 146 -1.75 6.28 1.51
N ILE A 147 -1.01 5.89 0.47
CA ILE A 147 0.30 5.25 0.62
C ILE A 147 1.25 6.19 1.35
N GLU A 148 1.40 7.44 0.90
CA GLU A 148 2.25 8.44 1.55
C GLU A 148 1.87 8.65 3.01
N ARG A 149 0.56 8.75 3.31
CA ARG A 149 0.05 8.87 4.68
C ARG A 149 0.41 7.67 5.55
N LEU A 150 0.27 6.45 5.02
CA LEU A 150 0.61 5.21 5.73
C LEU A 150 2.11 5.12 6.02
N LEU A 151 2.96 5.51 5.08
CA LEU A 151 4.41 5.57 5.29
C LEU A 151 4.76 6.59 6.39
N ALA A 152 4.17 7.79 6.35
CA ALA A 152 4.36 8.80 7.38
C ALA A 152 3.96 8.28 8.78
N MET A 153 2.83 7.57 8.88
CA MET A 153 2.36 6.97 10.13
C MET A 153 3.27 5.85 10.63
N ALA A 154 3.90 5.10 9.72
CA ALA A 154 4.93 4.15 10.08
C ALA A 154 6.24 4.83 10.52
N GLY A 155 6.41 6.12 10.26
CA GLY A 155 7.65 6.86 10.53
C GLY A 155 8.69 6.71 9.41
N LEU A 156 8.27 6.35 8.20
CA LEU A 156 9.11 6.40 7.00
C LEU A 156 8.84 7.70 6.25
N GLU A 157 9.89 8.28 5.68
CA GLU A 157 9.81 9.51 4.89
C GLU A 157 8.90 9.30 3.68
N PRO A 158 7.79 10.06 3.53
CA PRO A 158 6.85 9.87 2.42
C PRO A 158 7.49 10.03 1.05
N SER A 159 8.55 10.85 0.94
CA SER A 159 9.32 11.07 -0.28
C SER A 159 10.06 9.82 -0.79
N ARG A 160 10.19 8.76 0.01
CA ARG A 160 10.69 7.46 -0.46
C ARG A 160 9.69 6.74 -1.38
N PHE A 161 8.43 7.17 -1.44
CA PHE A 161 7.47 6.75 -2.45
C PHE A 161 7.10 7.93 -3.35
N LYS A 162 6.96 7.67 -4.65
CA LYS A 162 6.47 8.68 -5.60
C LYS A 162 5.59 8.04 -6.66
N LEU A 163 4.39 8.57 -6.84
CA LEU A 163 3.61 8.34 -8.06
C LEU A 163 3.96 9.42 -9.08
N VAL A 164 4.22 9.03 -10.31
CA VAL A 164 4.29 9.92 -11.46
C VAL A 164 3.37 9.42 -12.56
N LEU A 165 2.54 10.33 -13.06
CA LEU A 165 1.72 10.10 -14.24
C LEU A 165 2.27 10.94 -15.38
N LEU A 166 2.60 10.29 -16.48
CA LEU A 166 3.30 10.89 -17.61
C LEU A 166 2.38 11.02 -18.81
N PRO A 167 2.24 12.23 -19.41
CA PRO A 167 1.69 12.36 -20.76
C PRO A 167 2.55 11.58 -21.74
N LEU A 168 1.93 10.85 -22.67
CA LEU A 168 2.63 9.91 -23.54
C LEU A 168 3.60 10.62 -24.50
N ALA A 169 3.23 11.80 -25.00
CA ALA A 169 4.06 12.59 -25.90
C ALA A 169 5.44 12.96 -25.30
N GLU A 170 5.50 13.15 -23.98
CA GLU A 170 6.70 13.59 -23.25
C GLU A 170 7.25 12.48 -22.33
N ALA A 171 6.67 11.28 -22.38
CA ALA A 171 6.91 10.24 -21.38
C ALA A 171 8.38 9.82 -21.28
N ARG A 172 9.12 9.83 -22.40
CA ARG A 172 10.54 9.45 -22.41
C ARG A 172 11.41 10.41 -21.61
N GLU A 173 11.34 11.69 -21.95
CA GLU A 173 12.18 12.73 -21.34
C GLU A 173 11.79 12.94 -19.88
N LYS A 174 10.48 13.01 -19.60
CA LYS A 174 9.98 13.13 -18.22
C LYS A 174 10.29 11.91 -17.37
N PHE A 175 10.26 10.69 -17.91
CA PHE A 175 10.64 9.50 -17.15
C PHE A 175 12.12 9.54 -16.73
N LEU A 176 13.02 9.91 -17.65
CA LEU A 176 14.45 10.05 -17.35
C LEU A 176 14.70 11.12 -16.28
N ALA A 177 14.09 12.29 -16.42
CA ALA A 177 14.21 13.39 -15.46
C ALA A 177 13.70 12.97 -14.07
N VAL A 178 12.47 12.45 -14.00
CA VAL A 178 11.85 12.04 -12.73
C VAL A 178 12.62 10.91 -12.05
N LEU A 179 13.13 9.94 -12.81
CA LEU A 179 13.95 8.86 -12.24
C LEU A 179 15.28 9.40 -11.71
N SER A 180 15.92 10.32 -12.43
CA SER A 180 17.14 10.99 -11.98
C SER A 180 16.91 11.74 -10.67
N ASP A 181 15.88 12.59 -10.61
CA ASP A 181 15.52 13.36 -9.41
C ASP A 181 15.19 12.44 -8.24
N PHE A 182 14.46 11.35 -8.50
CA PHE A 182 14.11 10.38 -7.48
C PHE A 182 15.34 9.68 -6.90
N ILE A 183 16.27 9.24 -7.74
CA ILE A 183 17.53 8.62 -7.29
C ILE A 183 18.38 9.63 -6.49
N SER A 184 18.48 10.87 -6.96
CA SER A 184 19.21 11.93 -6.25
C SER A 184 18.61 12.20 -4.87
N GLY A 185 17.28 12.36 -4.78
CA GLY A 185 16.61 12.53 -3.49
C GLY A 185 16.79 11.34 -2.55
N LEU A 186 16.78 10.10 -3.08
CA LEU A 186 17.08 8.91 -2.27
C LEU A 186 18.53 8.88 -1.78
N LYS A 187 19.49 9.40 -2.56
CA LYS A 187 20.89 9.52 -2.10
C LYS A 187 21.03 10.49 -0.94
N GLU A 188 20.35 11.63 -1.00
CA GLU A 188 20.33 12.61 0.09
C GLU A 188 19.71 12.01 1.37
N LEU A 189 18.66 11.21 1.23
CA LEU A 189 18.02 10.49 2.34
C LEU A 189 18.83 9.31 2.88
N GLY A 190 19.79 8.80 2.11
CA GLY A 190 20.56 7.60 2.44
C GLY A 190 19.73 6.30 2.45
N PRO A 191 20.34 5.19 2.92
CA PRO A 191 19.68 3.89 3.03
C PRO A 191 18.38 3.97 3.84
N SER A 192 17.36 3.23 3.44
CA SER A 192 16.10 3.17 4.18
C SER A 192 16.33 2.66 5.61
N PRO A 193 15.82 3.35 6.65
CA PRO A 193 15.99 2.88 8.02
C PRO A 193 15.34 1.50 8.26
N ALA A 194 14.39 1.09 7.40
CA ALA A 194 13.76 -0.23 7.50
C ALA A 194 14.65 -1.37 6.98
N SER A 195 15.73 -1.08 6.23
CA SER A 195 16.50 -2.11 5.53
C SER A 195 17.97 -1.78 5.24
N GLY A 196 18.50 -0.72 5.86
CA GLY A 196 19.91 -0.38 5.85
C GLY A 196 20.77 -1.40 6.63
N PRO A 197 22.07 -1.12 6.85
CA PRO A 197 22.98 -2.02 7.57
C PRO A 197 22.52 -2.41 8.97
N SER A 198 21.86 -1.47 9.66
CA SER A 198 21.26 -1.66 10.99
C SER A 198 19.78 -1.28 10.95
N PRO A 199 18.88 -2.18 10.54
CA PRO A 199 17.47 -1.88 10.40
C PRO A 199 16.81 -1.46 11.71
N ASP A 200 16.05 -0.35 11.72
CA ASP A 200 15.18 0.02 12.83
C ASP A 200 14.03 -0.98 12.92
N GLN A 201 14.12 -1.88 13.90
CA GLN A 201 13.10 -2.89 14.13
C GLN A 201 11.74 -2.29 14.49
N LYS A 202 11.69 -1.16 15.22
CA LYS A 202 10.43 -0.49 15.54
C LYS A 202 9.75 0.06 14.29
N LEU A 203 10.52 0.61 13.35
CA LEU A 203 10.01 1.02 12.05
C LEU A 203 9.51 -0.17 11.23
N ARG A 204 10.26 -1.28 11.20
CA ARG A 204 9.82 -2.51 10.52
C ARG A 204 8.51 -3.04 11.11
N ASP A 205 8.37 -3.06 12.43
CA ASP A 205 7.13 -3.48 13.11
C ASP A 205 5.95 -2.55 12.77
N ARG A 206 6.20 -1.23 12.65
CA ARG A 206 5.19 -0.27 12.17
C ARG A 206 4.82 -0.51 10.70
N LEU A 207 5.78 -0.82 9.81
CA LEU A 207 5.48 -1.19 8.42
C LEU A 207 4.68 -2.50 8.33
N GLU A 208 4.97 -3.48 9.18
CA GLU A 208 4.19 -4.72 9.28
C GLU A 208 2.77 -4.43 9.79
N ALA A 209 2.61 -3.47 10.72
CA ALA A 209 1.31 -3.00 11.16
C ALA A 209 0.52 -2.33 10.03
N VAL A 210 1.17 -1.50 9.20
CA VAL A 210 0.56 -0.93 7.99
C VAL A 210 0.08 -2.03 7.04
N LYS A 211 0.92 -3.03 6.76
CA LYS A 211 0.56 -4.17 5.91
C LYS A 211 -0.65 -4.94 6.46
N LYS A 212 -0.68 -5.19 7.77
CA LYS A 212 -1.80 -5.85 8.45
C LYS A 212 -3.07 -5.02 8.38
N ALA A 213 -2.98 -3.71 8.60
CA ALA A 213 -4.12 -2.79 8.48
C ALA A 213 -4.67 -2.76 7.04
N LEU A 214 -3.80 -2.72 6.04
CA LEU A 214 -4.16 -2.79 4.61
C LEU A 214 -4.78 -4.13 4.17
N SER A 215 -4.76 -5.14 5.04
CA SER A 215 -5.44 -6.43 4.84
C SER A 215 -6.82 -6.48 5.51
N VAL A 216 -7.19 -5.46 6.29
CA VAL A 216 -8.50 -5.39 6.95
C VAL A 216 -9.57 -4.91 5.98
N PHE A 217 -10.67 -5.65 5.90
CA PHE A 217 -11.81 -5.38 5.01
C PHE A 217 -12.27 -3.92 5.05
N ARG A 218 -12.51 -3.36 6.24
CA ARG A 218 -12.99 -1.98 6.43
C ARG A 218 -12.08 -0.96 5.73
N LEU A 219 -10.76 -1.06 5.94
CA LEU A 219 -9.83 -0.11 5.36
C LEU A 219 -9.76 -0.28 3.83
N ARG A 220 -9.73 -1.52 3.34
CA ARG A 220 -9.70 -1.77 1.90
C ARG A 220 -10.95 -1.29 1.16
N VAL A 221 -12.14 -1.41 1.76
CA VAL A 221 -13.37 -0.80 1.20
C VAL A 221 -13.19 0.70 1.05
N LEU A 222 -12.77 1.38 2.12
CA LEU A 222 -12.66 2.84 2.16
C LEU A 222 -11.64 3.36 1.13
N LEU A 223 -10.44 2.79 1.10
CA LEU A 223 -9.39 3.16 0.14
C LEU A 223 -9.76 2.78 -1.30
N GLY A 224 -10.53 1.71 -1.48
CA GLY A 224 -10.93 1.20 -2.78
C GLY A 224 -12.08 1.97 -3.41
N CYS A 225 -13.02 2.45 -2.59
CA CYS A 225 -14.28 3.07 -3.01
C CYS A 225 -14.29 4.59 -2.93
N GLU A 226 -13.27 5.26 -2.37
CA GLU A 226 -13.25 6.73 -2.21
C GLU A 226 -13.73 7.46 -3.47
N ARG A 227 -13.11 7.19 -4.62
CA ARG A 227 -13.49 7.86 -5.88
C ARG A 227 -14.91 7.53 -6.32
N TYR A 228 -15.33 6.28 -6.14
CA TYR A 228 -16.70 5.87 -6.47
C TYR A 228 -17.74 6.60 -5.62
N LEU A 229 -17.49 6.74 -4.31
CA LEU A 229 -18.38 7.47 -3.41
C LEU A 229 -18.48 8.95 -3.80
N LEU A 230 -17.37 9.57 -4.23
CA LEU A 230 -17.35 10.97 -4.66
C LEU A 230 -17.97 11.24 -6.03
N GLU A 231 -18.13 10.22 -6.87
CA GLU A 231 -18.71 10.36 -8.22
C GLU A 231 -20.15 9.86 -8.28
N ALA A 232 -20.40 8.65 -7.77
CA ALA A 232 -21.67 7.95 -7.89
C ALA A 232 -22.52 7.98 -6.61
N GLY A 233 -21.93 8.38 -5.48
CA GLY A 233 -22.59 8.39 -4.19
C GLY A 233 -22.61 7.03 -3.47
N ASN A 234 -23.22 7.02 -2.29
CA ASN A 234 -23.43 5.83 -1.46
C ASN A 234 -24.68 5.03 -1.92
N ALA A 235 -25.06 4.00 -1.16
CA ALA A 235 -26.23 3.17 -1.47
C ALA A 235 -27.58 3.93 -1.48
N TYR A 236 -27.61 5.13 -0.91
CA TYR A 236 -28.77 6.02 -0.84
C TYR A 236 -28.73 7.14 -1.90
N GLY A 237 -27.71 7.14 -2.77
CA GLY A 237 -27.51 8.17 -3.79
C GLY A 237 -26.88 9.46 -3.25
N GLU A 238 -26.41 9.47 -2.00
CA GLU A 238 -25.79 10.65 -1.40
C GLU A 238 -24.30 10.69 -1.75
N VAL A 239 -23.84 11.84 -2.25
CA VAL A 239 -22.43 12.11 -2.49
C VAL A 239 -21.87 12.81 -1.25
N PRO A 240 -20.95 12.19 -0.50
CA PRO A 240 -20.40 12.78 0.71
C PRO A 240 -19.50 13.98 0.39
N ASP A 241 -19.39 14.92 1.34
CA ASP A 241 -18.38 15.97 1.26
C ASP A 241 -16.96 15.35 1.18
N PRO A 242 -16.09 15.81 0.26
CA PRO A 242 -14.74 15.27 0.14
C PRO A 242 -13.88 15.40 1.40
N GLY A 243 -14.05 16.46 2.18
CA GLY A 243 -13.33 16.67 3.44
C GLY A 243 -13.79 15.69 4.51
N GLU A 244 -15.10 15.53 4.67
CA GLU A 244 -15.71 14.58 5.61
C GLU A 244 -15.33 13.13 5.27
N LEU A 245 -15.42 12.74 3.99
CA LEU A 245 -15.02 11.40 3.57
C LEU A 245 -13.54 11.13 3.88
N ARG A 246 -12.66 12.09 3.58
CA ARG A 246 -11.23 11.96 3.93
C ARG A 246 -11.00 11.88 5.43
N ALA A 247 -11.77 12.60 6.25
CA ALA A 247 -11.69 12.50 7.71
C ALA A 247 -12.06 11.10 8.19
N VAL A 248 -13.16 10.53 7.67
CA VAL A 248 -13.60 9.16 7.97
C VAL A 248 -12.56 8.13 7.56
N ILE A 249 -11.98 8.26 6.35
CA ILE A 249 -10.91 7.37 5.88
C ILE A 249 -9.68 7.48 6.79
N ASN A 250 -9.25 8.69 7.14
CA ASN A 250 -8.12 8.93 8.04
C ASN A 250 -8.33 8.34 9.44
N GLU A 251 -9.53 8.46 10.00
CA GLU A 251 -9.87 7.89 11.31
C GLU A 251 -9.81 6.36 11.24
N ALA A 252 -10.42 5.76 10.21
CA ALA A 252 -10.39 4.32 10.01
C ALA A 252 -8.95 3.80 9.82
N LEU A 253 -8.14 4.51 9.05
CA LEU A 253 -6.74 4.20 8.80
C LEU A 253 -5.92 4.25 10.09
N THR A 254 -6.06 5.31 10.89
CA THR A 254 -5.43 5.44 12.21
C THR A 254 -5.84 4.30 13.13
N ALA A 255 -7.14 4.02 13.21
CA ALA A 255 -7.68 3.02 14.10
C ALA A 255 -7.25 1.58 13.73
N GLU A 256 -7.24 1.22 12.43
CA GLU A 256 -6.77 -0.10 12.00
C GLU A 256 -5.24 -0.23 12.11
N PHE A 257 -4.46 0.84 11.89
CA PHE A 257 -3.02 0.85 12.13
C PHE A 257 -2.69 0.59 13.61
N GLU A 258 -3.36 1.28 14.52
CA GLU A 258 -3.16 1.12 15.97
C GLU A 258 -3.58 -0.27 16.46
N ARG A 259 -4.72 -0.79 15.98
CA ARG A 259 -5.14 -2.17 16.24
C ARG A 259 -4.11 -3.18 15.73
N ALA A 260 -3.55 -2.96 14.54
CA ALA A 260 -2.52 -3.82 14.00
C ALA A 260 -1.24 -3.80 14.86
N ARG A 261 -0.82 -2.63 15.36
CA ARG A 261 0.31 -2.51 16.31
C ARG A 261 0.05 -3.29 17.60
N ILE A 262 -1.15 -3.18 18.18
CA ILE A 262 -1.55 -3.95 19.37
C ILE A 262 -1.49 -5.45 19.10
N LEU A 263 -2.05 -5.92 17.97
CA LEU A 263 -2.02 -7.34 17.61
C LEU A 263 -0.58 -7.86 17.43
N LEU A 264 0.32 -7.05 16.88
CA LEU A 264 1.73 -7.42 16.72
C LEU A 264 2.53 -7.39 18.03
N ALA A 265 2.13 -6.56 19.00
CA ALA A 265 2.74 -6.51 20.33
C ALA A 265 2.28 -7.66 21.26
N LEU A 266 1.09 -8.21 21.00
CA LEU A 266 0.51 -9.35 21.72
C LEU A 266 1.05 -10.72 21.27
N ARG A 267 2.36 -10.81 20.97
CA ARG A 267 3.05 -12.10 20.76
C ARG A 267 3.08 -12.94 22.05
N GLU A 268 3.06 -12.24 23.18
CA GLU A 268 2.91 -12.79 24.52
C GLU A 268 1.75 -12.08 25.23
N PRO A 269 1.12 -12.70 26.25
CA PRO A 269 0.00 -12.09 26.93
C PRO A 269 0.40 -10.81 27.68
N LYS A 270 -0.25 -9.68 27.39
CA LYS A 270 0.03 -8.36 27.99
C LYS A 270 -1.24 -7.66 28.49
N SER A 271 -1.11 -6.87 29.53
CA SER A 271 -2.12 -5.93 30.01
C SER A 271 -2.20 -4.69 29.12
N VAL A 272 -3.28 -3.92 29.26
CA VAL A 272 -3.44 -2.62 28.59
C VAL A 272 -2.32 -1.66 28.95
N ARG A 273 -1.83 -1.68 30.21
CA ARG A 273 -0.77 -0.79 30.68
C ARG A 273 0.58 -1.12 30.05
N GLU A 274 0.92 -2.41 29.95
CA GLU A 274 2.13 -2.87 29.26
C GLU A 274 2.11 -2.47 27.78
N LEU A 275 0.98 -2.72 27.09
CA LEU A 275 0.79 -2.32 25.70
C LEU A 275 0.90 -0.81 25.49
N ALA A 276 0.29 -0.01 26.37
CA ALA A 276 0.34 1.45 26.33
C ALA A 276 1.79 1.96 26.40
N ASN A 277 2.56 1.44 27.35
CA ASN A 277 3.96 1.81 27.55
C ASN A 277 4.83 1.39 26.35
N GLU A 278 4.69 0.15 25.87
CA GLU A 278 5.48 -0.38 24.75
C GLU A 278 5.19 0.36 23.44
N LEU A 279 3.92 0.66 23.17
CA LEU A 279 3.49 1.28 21.92
C LEU A 279 3.54 2.81 21.94
N GLY A 280 3.78 3.42 23.10
CA GLY A 280 3.73 4.88 23.27
C GLY A 280 2.32 5.42 22.99
N MET A 281 1.30 4.76 23.56
CA MET A 281 -0.11 5.10 23.36
C MET A 281 -0.82 5.30 24.69
N GLU A 282 -1.81 6.19 24.71
CA GLU A 282 -2.66 6.36 25.90
C GLU A 282 -3.40 5.06 26.27
N ALA A 283 -3.40 4.71 27.56
CA ALA A 283 -4.00 3.47 28.03
C ALA A 283 -5.50 3.37 27.73
N ASN A 284 -6.24 4.49 27.79
CA ASN A 284 -7.65 4.53 27.43
C ASN A 284 -7.89 4.21 25.94
N LYS A 285 -6.96 4.62 25.06
CA LYS A 285 -7.00 4.38 23.62
C LYS A 285 -6.69 2.92 23.32
N VAL A 286 -5.66 2.37 23.97
CA VAL A 286 -5.35 0.94 23.90
C VAL A 286 -6.54 0.10 24.36
N LEU A 287 -7.17 0.44 25.49
CA LEU A 287 -8.35 -0.27 25.99
C LEU A 287 -9.50 -0.27 24.96
N ARG A 288 -9.82 0.89 24.36
CA ARG A 288 -10.86 1.00 23.32
C ARG A 288 -10.56 0.07 22.14
N HIS A 289 -9.31 0.02 21.68
CA HIS A 289 -8.90 -0.88 20.60
C HIS A 289 -8.98 -2.35 21.00
N VAL A 290 -8.54 -2.71 22.22
CA VAL A 290 -8.63 -4.08 22.74
C VAL A 290 -10.09 -4.53 22.80
N VAL A 291 -11.02 -3.67 23.24
CA VAL A 291 -12.47 -3.98 23.24
C VAL A 291 -12.97 -4.28 21.82
N VAL A 292 -12.61 -3.46 20.83
CA VAL A 292 -12.96 -3.71 19.42
C VAL A 292 -12.35 -5.02 18.91
N LEU A 293 -11.09 -5.30 19.24
CA LEU A 293 -10.40 -6.52 18.84
C LEU A 293 -11.01 -7.77 19.48
N ARG A 294 -11.48 -7.68 20.73
CA ARG A 294 -12.23 -8.75 21.39
C ARG A 294 -13.59 -8.99 20.74
N ALA A 295 -14.33 -7.92 20.43
CA ALA A 295 -15.61 -8.03 19.72
C ALA A 295 -15.44 -8.68 18.34
N ARG A 296 -14.28 -8.46 17.69
CA ARG A 296 -13.89 -9.12 16.43
C ARG A 296 -13.27 -10.51 16.61
N ARG A 297 -13.18 -11.04 17.83
CA ARG A 297 -12.53 -12.33 18.18
C ARG A 297 -11.08 -12.43 17.70
N GLN A 298 -10.36 -11.32 17.68
CA GLN A 298 -8.93 -11.27 17.31
C GLN A 298 -8.03 -11.27 18.56
N VAL A 299 -8.60 -10.92 19.71
CA VAL A 299 -7.93 -10.89 21.01
C VAL A 299 -8.87 -11.53 22.03
N GLU A 300 -8.33 -12.26 22.98
CA GLU A 300 -9.07 -12.85 24.10
C GLU A 300 -8.45 -12.49 25.45
N LEU A 301 -9.25 -12.58 26.50
CA LEU A 301 -8.77 -12.47 27.88
C LEU A 301 -7.98 -13.74 28.20
N TYR A 302 -6.71 -13.59 28.55
CA TYR A 302 -5.85 -14.71 28.92
C TYR A 302 -5.97 -15.04 30.40
N THR A 303 -5.77 -14.05 31.27
CA THR A 303 -5.88 -14.18 32.72
C THR A 303 -6.13 -12.81 33.36
N ILE A 304 -6.37 -12.79 34.66
CA ILE A 304 -6.46 -11.58 35.48
C ILE A 304 -5.40 -11.69 36.58
N GLU A 305 -4.43 -10.78 36.57
CA GLU A 305 -3.40 -10.68 37.62
C GLU A 305 -3.75 -9.52 38.53
N GLY A 306 -4.21 -9.84 39.75
CA GLY A 306 -4.77 -8.84 40.67
C GLY A 306 -6.01 -8.18 40.07
N THR A 307 -5.90 -6.90 39.72
CA THR A 307 -6.96 -6.13 39.05
C THR A 307 -6.67 -5.86 37.58
N SER A 308 -5.61 -6.45 37.01
CA SER A 308 -5.13 -6.18 35.66
C SER A 308 -5.46 -7.34 34.71
N PRO A 309 -6.43 -7.17 33.78
CA PRO A 309 -6.67 -8.14 32.73
C PRO A 309 -5.47 -8.22 31.77
N ARG A 310 -5.02 -9.43 31.45
CA ARG A 310 -4.03 -9.69 30.40
C ARG A 310 -4.71 -10.29 29.18
N TYR A 311 -4.27 -9.88 28.01
CA TYR A 311 -4.87 -10.26 26.74
C TYR A 311 -3.85 -10.99 25.87
N LYS A 312 -4.31 -11.86 24.99
CA LYS A 312 -3.49 -12.49 23.94
C LYS A 312 -4.26 -12.53 22.61
N VAL A 313 -3.57 -12.73 21.50
CA VAL A 313 -4.22 -12.97 20.20
C VAL A 313 -5.06 -14.26 20.26
N ALA A 314 -6.25 -14.24 19.66
CA ALA A 314 -7.14 -15.41 19.62
C ALA A 314 -6.79 -16.32 18.42
N GLY A 315 -6.67 -17.64 18.66
CA GLY A 315 -6.29 -18.64 17.65
C GLY A 315 -4.78 -18.71 17.35
N GLU A 316 -4.32 -19.81 16.76
CA GLU A 316 -2.94 -19.93 16.26
C GLU A 316 -2.71 -19.00 15.06
N VAL A 317 -1.52 -18.39 15.02
CA VAL A 317 -1.05 -17.32 14.13
C VAL A 317 -1.02 -17.73 12.66
#